data_AF-A0A2J4Z5W6-F1
#
_entry.id   AF-A0A2J4Z5W6-F1
#
_cell.length_a   1.000
_cell.length_b   1.000
_cell.length_c   1.000
_cell.angle_alpha   90.00
_cell.angle_beta   90.00
_cell.angle_gamma   90.00
#
_symmetry.space_group_name_H-M   'P 1'
#
loop_
_entity.id
_entity.type
_entity.pdbx_description
1 polymer ?
#
loop_
_entity_poly.entity_id
_entity_poly.type
_entity_poly.pdbx_seq_one_letter_code
_entity_poly.pdbx_strand_id
1 'polypeptide(L)' 'MINGIKPVGRSLRWGMVGGGGSSQIGYIHRSAALRDGSFTLLAGAFDIDPRRGREFG' A
#
# COMPACT_ATOMS: atom_id res chain seq x y z
N MET A 1 -6.39 10.23 5.65
CA MET A 1 -7.48 10.56 6.58
C MET A 1 -8.58 11.29 5.83
N ILE A 2 -9.85 10.87 5.91
CA ILE A 2 -10.96 11.58 5.24
C ILE A 2 -11.36 12.85 6.02
N ASN A 3 -11.17 12.86 7.33
CA ASN A 3 -11.59 13.95 8.24
C ASN A 3 -10.48 14.46 9.19
N GLY A 4 -9.21 14.15 8.90
CA GLY A 4 -8.07 14.60 9.72
C GLY A 4 -7.88 13.89 11.08
N ILE A 5 -8.73 12.91 11.42
CA ILE A 5 -8.60 12.16 12.67
C ILE A 5 -7.68 10.95 12.47
N LYS A 6 -6.65 10.83 13.32
CA LYS A 6 -5.87 9.59 13.49
C LYS A 6 -6.51 8.76 14.60
N PRO A 7 -7.24 7.67 14.28
CA PRO A 7 -7.89 6.86 15.31
C PRO A 7 -6.90 6.08 16.18
N VAL A 8 -5.64 6.00 15.77
CA VAL A 8 -4.56 5.33 16.51
C VAL A 8 -3.32 6.22 16.54
N GLY A 9 -2.59 6.21 17.67
CA GLY A 9 -1.37 7.00 17.88
C GLY A 9 -0.13 6.48 17.14
N ARG A 10 -0.28 5.53 16.20
CA ARG A 10 0.80 4.97 15.39
C ARG A 10 0.31 4.66 13.98
N SER A 11 1.25 4.52 13.05
CA SER A 11 0.95 4.01 11.72
C SER A 11 0.44 2.56 11.78
N LEU A 12 -0.56 2.24 10.97
CA LEU A 12 -1.09 0.89 10.85
C LEU A 12 -0.20 0.06 9.91
N ARG A 13 0.20 -1.12 10.39
CA ARG A 13 0.91 -2.13 9.57
C ARG A 13 -0.05 -2.62 8.49
N TRP A 14 0.33 -2.45 7.23
CA TRP A 14 -0.54 -2.70 6.08
C TRP A 14 0.13 -3.61 5.06
N GLY A 15 -0.68 -4.38 4.34
CA GLY A 15 -0.26 -5.14 3.18
C GLY A 15 -1.22 -4.96 2.02
N MET A 16 -0.73 -5.16 0.79
CA MET A 16 -1.52 -4.97 -0.44
C MET A 16 -1.53 -6.24 -1.31
N VAL A 17 -2.68 -6.54 -1.92
CA VAL A 17 -2.86 -7.66 -2.86
C VAL A 17 -3.11 -7.07 -4.26
N GLY A 18 -2.36 -7.53 -5.25
CA GLY A 18 -2.27 -6.87 -6.55
C GLY A 18 -1.61 -5.50 -6.45
N GLY A 19 -1.92 -4.59 -7.37
CA GLY A 19 -1.37 -3.23 -7.35
C GLY A 19 0.11 -3.12 -7.71
N GLY A 20 0.71 -4.18 -8.26
CA GLY A 20 2.12 -4.24 -8.68
C GLY A 20 2.44 -3.40 -9.92
N GLY A 21 3.56 -3.71 -10.58
CA GLY A 21 4.17 -2.85 -11.61
C GLY A 21 3.29 -2.53 -12.82
N SER A 22 2.33 -3.39 -13.17
CA SER A 22 1.40 -3.18 -14.28
C SER A 22 0.09 -2.47 -13.88
N SER A 23 -0.08 -2.16 -12.59
CA SER A 23 -1.35 -1.66 -12.07
C SER A 23 -1.54 -0.17 -12.30
N GLN A 24 -2.68 0.18 -12.91
CA GLN A 24 -3.11 1.58 -13.04
C GLN A 24 -3.75 2.15 -11.76
N ILE A 25 -4.12 1.28 -10.80
CA ILE A 25 -4.77 1.69 -9.54
C ILE A 25 -3.85 1.56 -8.32
N GLY A 26 -2.82 0.70 -8.37
CA GLY A 26 -1.93 0.46 -7.23
C GLY A 26 -1.27 1.74 -6.71
N TYR A 27 -0.90 2.65 -7.63
CA TYR A 27 -0.28 3.93 -7.28
C TYR A 27 -1.17 4.83 -6.43
N ILE A 28 -2.45 4.99 -6.80
CA ILE A 28 -3.37 5.86 -6.05
C ILE A 28 -3.68 5.29 -4.67
N HIS A 29 -3.79 3.95 -4.54
CA HIS A 29 -3.98 3.29 -3.24
C HIS A 29 -2.79 3.52 -2.29
N ARG A 30 -1.56 3.29 -2.77
CA ARG A 30 -0.35 3.54 -1.95
C ARG A 30 -0.23 5.01 -1.58
N SER A 31 -0.42 5.91 -2.54
CA SER A 31 -0.36 7.35 -2.31
C SER A 31 -1.36 7.79 -1.23
N ALA A 32 -2.61 7.33 -1.32
CA ALA A 32 -3.65 7.66 -0.34
C ALA A 32 -3.35 7.08 1.05
N ALA A 33 -2.88 5.83 1.13
CA ALA A 33 -2.59 5.17 2.40
C ALA A 33 -1.40 5.82 3.14
N LEU A 34 -0.35 6.19 2.39
CA LEU A 34 0.89 6.73 2.95
C LEU A 34 0.82 8.23 3.27
N ARG A 35 -0.06 8.99 2.61
CA ARG A 35 -0.11 10.47 2.62
C ARG A 35 0.06 11.10 4.00
N ASP A 36 -0.66 10.60 5.00
CA ASP A 36 -0.69 11.19 6.34
C ASP A 36 0.10 10.37 7.37
N GLY A 37 0.87 9.37 6.92
CA GLY A 37 1.46 8.35 7.80
C GLY A 37 0.39 7.58 8.59
N SER A 38 -0.77 7.34 7.97
CA SER A 38 -1.84 6.51 8.54
C SER A 38 -1.53 5.02 8.44
N PHE A 39 -0.81 4.64 7.37
CA PHE A 39 -0.40 3.27 7.10
C PHE A 39 1.08 3.20 6.74
N THR A 40 1.69 2.05 7.03
CA THR A 40 3.02 1.66 6.59
C THR A 40 2.87 0.35 5.85
N LEU A 41 3.18 0.35 4.56
CA LEU A 41 3.19 -0.85 3.74
C LEU A 41 4.40 -1.72 4.14
N LEU A 42 4.13 -2.90 4.69
CA LEU A 42 5.16 -3.83 5.20
C LEU A 42 5.15 -5.19 4.49
N ALA A 43 4.11 -5.49 3.72
CA ALA A 43 3.97 -6.75 3.01
C ALA A 43 3.16 -6.57 1.71
N GLY A 44 3.29 -7.51 0.78
CA GLY A 44 2.41 -7.54 -0.38
C GLY A 44 2.48 -8.82 -1.19
N ALA A 45 1.42 -9.07 -1.95
CA ALA A 45 1.33 -10.06 -2.99
C ALA A 45 0.99 -9.32 -4.30
N PHE A 46 2.01 -8.69 -4.89
CA PHE A 46 1.82 -7.62 -5.88
C PHE A 46 1.46 -8.10 -7.29
N ASP A 47 1.80 -9.34 -7.62
CA ASP A 47 1.55 -9.95 -8.94
C ASP A 47 1.33 -11.46 -8.78
N ILE A 48 0.64 -12.06 -9.75
CA ILE A 48 0.51 -13.51 -9.87
C ILE A 48 1.82 -14.15 -10.36
N ASP A 49 2.61 -13.42 -11.15
CA ASP A 49 3.97 -13.80 -11.50
C ASP A 49 4.90 -13.49 -10.30
N PRO A 50 5.48 -14.52 -9.65
CA PRO A 50 6.30 -14.32 -8.46
C PRO A 50 7.52 -13.42 -8.70
N ARG A 51 8.10 -13.46 -9.91
CA ARG A 51 9.27 -12.65 -10.27
C ARG A 51 8.87 -11.19 -10.41
N ARG A 52 7.79 -10.88 -11.15
CA ARG A 52 7.29 -9.50 -11.27
C ARG A 52 6.85 -8.94 -9.93
N GLY A 53 6.22 -9.77 -9.09
CA GLY A 53 5.82 -9.39 -7.74
C GLY A 53 7.03 -8.99 -6.89
N ARG A 54 8.08 -9.82 -6.90
CA ARG A 54 9.34 -9.59 -6.16
C ARG A 54 10.15 -8.39 -6.69
N GLU A 55 10.18 -8.18 -8.00
CA GLU A 55 10.88 -7.05 -8.64
C GLU A 55 10.19 -5.72 -8.29
N PHE A 56 8.87 -5.71 -8.16
CA PHE A 56 8.11 -4.49 -7.82
C PHE A 56 8.30 -4.05 -6.36
N GLY A 57 8.38 -5.00 -5.41
CA GLY A 57 8.47 -4.68 -3.98
C GLY A 57 8.69 -5.89 -3.09
#